data_AF-A0A101J244-F1
#
_entry.id   AF-A0A101J244-F1
#
_cell.length_a   1.000
_cell.length_b   1.000
_cell.length_c   1.000
_cell.angle_alpha   90.00
_cell.angle_beta   90.00
_cell.angle_gamma   90.00
#
_symmetry.space_group_name_H-M   'P 1'
#
loop_
_entity.id
_entity.type
_entity.pdbx_description
1 polymer ?
#
loop_
_entity_poly.entity_id
_entity_poly.type
_entity_poly.pdbx_seq_one_letter_code
_entity_poly.pdbx_strand_id
1 'polypeptide(L)' 'TRSPFEISAPLSQGFCLGVAAQRLNRKIVFDRETKHVTNDAFADAFLTGEPPRKGWEDFYKI' A
#
# COMPACT_ATOMS: atom_id res chain seq x y z
N THR A 1 -1.48 -10.00 25.89
CA THR A 1 -1.93 -8.61 25.66
C THR A 1 -1.60 -8.25 24.23
N ARG A 2 -2.57 -7.77 23.43
CA ARG A 2 -2.29 -7.39 22.03
C ARG A 2 -1.48 -6.10 22.03
N SER A 3 -0.51 -5.99 21.12
CA SER A 3 0.22 -4.74 20.92
C SER A 3 -0.74 -3.64 20.47
N PRO A 4 -0.54 -2.37 20.90
CA PRO A 4 -1.32 -1.24 20.43
C PRO A 4 -1.38 -1.16 18.90
N PHE A 5 -2.50 -0.67 18.37
CA PHE A 5 -2.70 -0.54 16.91
C PHE A 5 -1.67 0.40 16.28
N GLU A 6 -1.31 1.49 16.96
CA GLU A 6 -0.29 2.44 16.52
C GLU A 6 1.07 1.79 16.25
N ILE A 7 1.38 0.67 16.90
CA ILE A 7 2.62 -0.08 16.71
C ILE A 7 2.44 -1.18 15.68
N SER A 8 1.34 -1.94 15.76
CA SER A 8 1.12 -3.09 14.88
C SER A 8 0.74 -2.68 13.44
N ALA A 9 0.07 -1.55 13.25
CA ALA A 9 -0.31 -1.03 11.94
C ALA A 9 0.89 -0.69 11.03
N PRO A 10 1.87 0.14 11.43
CA PRO A 10 3.02 0.46 10.58
C PRO A 10 3.92 -0.75 10.32
N LEU A 11 4.03 -1.68 11.27
CA LEU A 11 4.76 -2.94 11.06
C LEU A 11 4.10 -3.80 9.98
N SER A 12 2.77 -3.89 10.02
CA SER A 12 1.99 -4.63 9.02
C SER A 12 2.10 -3.98 7.63
N GLN A 13 2.13 -2.64 7.57
CA GLN A 13 2.37 -1.90 6.32
C GLN A 13 3.75 -2.24 5.71
N GLY A 14 4.81 -2.23 6.52
CA GLY A 14 6.15 -2.61 6.07
C GLY A 14 6.24 -4.05 5.57
N PHE A 15 5.54 -4.98 6.24
CA PHE A 15 5.44 -6.37 5.79
C PHE A 15 4.78 -6.47 4.40
N CYS A 16 3.65 -5.81 4.20
CA CYS A 16 2.96 -5.79 2.90
C CYS A 16 3.83 -5.20 1.78
N LEU A 17 4.59 -4.13 2.06
CA LEU A 17 5.55 -3.55 1.12
C LEU A 17 6.66 -4.54 0.74
N GLY A 18 7.15 -5.34 1.70
CA GLY A 18 8.13 -6.41 1.45
C GLY A 18 7.58 -7.50 0.52
N VAL A 19 6.34 -7.93 0.75
CA VAL A 19 5.65 -8.91 -0.12
C VAL A 19 5.45 -8.34 -1.53
N ALA A 20 5.09 -7.06 -1.66
CA ALA A 20 4.97 -6.40 -2.95
C ALA A 20 6.30 -6.34 -3.70
N ALA A 21 7.40 -5.99 -3.02
CA ALA A 21 8.74 -5.98 -3.61
C ALA A 21 9.17 -7.36 -4.13
N GLN A 22 8.85 -8.43 -3.37
CA GLN A 22 9.10 -9.81 -3.79
C GLN A 22 8.25 -10.21 -5.00
N ARG A 23 6.96 -9.88 -5.00
CA ARG A 23 6.04 -10.21 -6.11
C ARG A 23 6.43 -9.51 -7.41
N LEU A 24 6.85 -8.25 -7.32
CA LEU A 24 7.25 -7.45 -8.48
C LEU A 24 8.69 -7.74 -8.91
N ASN A 25 9.48 -8.39 -8.05
CA ASN A 25 10.93 -8.59 -8.22
C ASN A 25 11.67 -7.28 -8.54
N ARG A 26 11.31 -6.21 -7.83
CA ARG A 26 11.86 -4.86 -8.03
C ARG A 26 12.23 -4.23 -6.70
N LYS A 27 13.21 -3.33 -6.75
CA LYS A 27 13.50 -2.44 -5.62
C LYS A 27 12.38 -1.41 -5.51
N ILE A 28 11.79 -1.29 -4.32
CA ILE A 28 10.76 -0.29 -4.01
C ILE A 28 11.39 0.75 -3.08
N VAL A 29 11.33 2.02 -3.46
CA VAL A 29 11.70 3.17 -2.63
C VAL A 29 10.42 3.85 -2.22
N PHE A 30 9.98 3.56 -0.99
CA PHE A 30 8.74 4.07 -0.43
C PHE A 30 9.01 5.32 0.40
N ASP A 31 8.36 6.42 0.06
CA ASP A 31 8.37 7.65 0.85
C ASP A 31 7.27 7.60 1.92
N ARG A 32 7.65 7.79 3.18
CA ARG A 32 6.74 7.68 4.33
C ARG A 32 5.82 8.88 4.47
N GLU A 33 6.24 10.05 3.98
CA GLU A 33 5.46 11.29 4.07
C GLU A 33 4.35 11.29 3.03
N THR A 34 4.72 11.07 1.77
CA THR A 34 3.76 11.02 0.66
C THR A 34 3.01 9.69 0.58
N LYS A 35 3.53 8.62 1.20
CA LYS A 35 3.00 7.25 1.14
C LYS A 35 2.97 6.67 -0.29
N HIS A 36 3.90 7.12 -1.14
CA HIS A 36 4.03 6.71 -2.53
C HIS A 36 5.39 6.05 -2.81
N VAL A 37 5.45 5.27 -3.89
CA VAL A 37 6.70 4.72 -4.42
C VAL A 37 7.29 5.72 -5.40
N THR A 38 8.51 6.22 -5.13
CA THR A 38 9.11 7.30 -5.91
C THR A 38 9.93 6.83 -7.12
N ASN A 39 10.27 5.55 -7.16
CA ASN A 39 11.22 5.00 -8.14
C ASN A 39 10.59 4.11 -9.21
N ASP A 40 9.29 3.78 -9.11
CA ASP A 40 8.60 2.90 -10.05
C ASP A 40 7.09 3.19 -10.06
N ALA A 41 6.59 3.72 -11.19
CA ALA A 41 5.18 4.06 -11.36
C ALA A 41 4.26 2.83 -11.35
N PHE A 42 4.75 1.66 -11.75
CA PHE A 42 3.96 0.43 -11.71
C PHE A 42 3.82 -0.07 -10.27
N ALA A 43 4.89 0.03 -9.47
CA ALA A 43 4.84 -0.33 -8.06
C ALA A 43 3.96 0.64 -7.26
N ASP A 44 3.95 1.93 -7.62
CA ASP A 44 3.06 2.92 -7.01
C ASP A 44 1.59 2.64 -7.33
N ALA A 45 1.26 2.38 -8.60
CA ALA A 45 -0.09 2.01 -9.02
C ALA A 45 -0.57 0.70 -8.38
N PHE A 46 0.35 -0.23 -8.09
CA PHE A 46 0.02 -1.47 -7.37
C PHE A 46 -0.47 -1.22 -5.94
N LEU A 47 -0.05 -0.12 -5.29
CA LEU A 47 -0.52 0.24 -3.94
C LEU A 47 -1.94 0.79 -3.91
N THR A 48 -2.38 1.43 -4.99
CA THR A 48 -3.70 2.08 -5.06
C THR A 48 -4.85 1.07 -5.24
N GLY A 49 -4.52 -0.16 -5.64
CA GLY A 49 -5.50 -1.21 -5.89
C GLY A 49 -6.35 -0.95 -7.14
N GLU A 50 -7.36 -1.80 -7.35
CA GLU A 50 -8.30 -1.61 -8.44
C GLU A 50 -9.28 -0.47 -8.14
N PRO A 51 -9.64 0.35 -9.15
CA PRO A 51 -10.64 1.39 -8.96
C PRO A 51 -11.99 0.76 -8.57
N PRO A 52 -12.86 1.51 -7.87
CA PRO A 52 -14.20 1.07 -7.55
C PRO A 52 -14.91 0.52 -8.80
N ARG A 53 -15.59 -0.61 -8.63
CA ARG A 53 -16.33 -1.24 -9.73
C ARG A 53 -17.38 -0.24 -10.24
N LYS A 54 -17.50 -0.12 -11.57
CA LYS A 54 -18.50 0.76 -12.21
C LYS A 54 -19.89 0.54 -11.60
N GLY A 55 -20.53 1.62 -11.15
CA GLY A 55 -21.84 1.61 -10.49
C GLY A 55 -21.82 1.35 -8.98
N TRP A 56 -20.66 1.11 -8.37
CA TRP A 56 -20.47 1.03 -6.92
C TRP A 56 -19.69 2.22 -6.34
N GLU A 57 -19.43 3.23 -7.17
CA GLU A 57 -18.64 4.42 -6.83
C GLU A 57 -19.16 5.15 -5.58
N ASP A 58 -20.48 5.18 -5.37
CA ASP A 58 -21.10 5.84 -4.21
C ASP A 58 -20.84 5.15 -2.88
N PHE A 59 -20.54 3.85 -2.88
CA PHE A 59 -20.24 3.08 -1.65
C PHE A 59 -18.78 3.19 -1.21
N TYR A 60 -17.91 3.77 -2.06
CA TYR A 60 -16.48 3.97 -1.80
C TYR A 60 -16.13 5.42 -1.47
N LYS A 61 -17.14 6.30 -1.33
CA LYS A 61 -16.98 7.64 -0.76
C LYS A 61 -16.84 7.52 0.76
N ILE A 62 -15.60 7.45 1.24
CA ILE A 62 -15.25 7.51 2.67
C ILE A 62 -15.06 8.97 3.08
#